data_AF-A0A256GXA6-F1
#
_entry.id   AF-A0A256GXA6-F1
#
_cell.length_a   1.000
_cell.length_b   1.000
_cell.length_c   1.000
_cell.angle_alpha   90.00
_cell.angle_beta   90.00
_cell.angle_gamma   90.00
#
_symmetry.space_group_name_H-M   'P 1'
#
loop_
_entity.id
_entity.type
_entity.pdbx_description
1 polymer ?
#
loop_
_entity_poly.entity_id
_entity_poly.type
_entity_poly.pdbx_seq_one_letter_code
_entity_poly.pdbx_strand_id
1 'polypeptide(L)' 'MEEAGVSQASTTVARPAIVEILLRNGRCLKVPAEVELKLLGPLVACVEAA' A
#
# COMPACT_ATOMS: atom_id res chain seq x y z
N MET A 1 42.13 21.14 3.86
CA MET A 1 41.16 20.89 4.93
C MET A 1 39.90 20.45 4.23
N GLU A 2 39.90 19.16 3.92
CA GLU A 2 38.73 18.38 3.56
C GLU A 2 37.57 18.70 4.51
N GLU A 3 36.36 18.80 3.99
CA GLU A 3 35.17 18.27 4.67
C GLU A 3 34.18 17.83 3.58
N ALA A 4 34.12 16.52 3.43
CA ALA A 4 33.21 15.81 2.58
C ALA A 4 31.79 15.90 3.14
N GLY A 5 31.01 16.88 2.69
CA GLY A 5 29.56 16.90 2.89
C GLY A 5 28.86 16.03 1.86
N VAL A 6 29.00 14.70 1.97
CA VAL A 6 28.11 13.78 1.25
C VAL A 6 26.68 14.12 1.68
N SER A 7 25.93 14.77 0.79
CA SER A 7 24.50 14.92 0.94
C SER A 7 23.92 13.52 0.85
N GLN A 8 23.78 12.86 2.00
CA GLN A 8 23.03 11.62 2.11
C GLN A 8 21.61 11.95 1.67
N ALA A 9 21.28 11.55 0.44
CA ALA A 9 19.90 11.51 0.00
C ALA A 9 19.16 10.65 1.02
N SER A 10 18.37 11.30 1.88
CA SER A 10 17.52 10.62 2.84
C SER A 10 16.65 9.68 2.03
N THR A 11 16.94 8.38 2.07
CA THR A 11 16.03 7.35 1.59
C THR A 11 14.91 7.26 2.62
N THR A 12 14.11 8.31 2.73
CA THR A 12 12.82 8.24 3.38
C THR A 12 12.00 7.28 2.52
N VAL A 13 11.93 6.01 2.95
CA VAL A 13 11.01 5.05 2.36
C VAL A 13 9.62 5.65 2.57
N ALA A 14 9.04 6.20 1.50
CA ALA A 14 7.70 6.76 1.56
C ALA A 14 6.77 5.66 2.05
N ARG A 15 6.03 5.95 3.14
CA ARG A 15 5.05 5.00 3.65
C ARG A 15 3.99 4.79 2.54
N PRO A 16 3.69 3.54 2.14
CA PRO A 16 2.74 3.29 1.06
C PRO A 16 1.38 3.88 1.42
N ALA A 17 0.73 4.49 0.43
CA ALA A 17 -0.61 5.02 0.61
C ALA A 17 -1.57 3.85 0.83
N ILE A 18 -2.48 3.95 1.80
CA ILE A 18 -3.47 2.89 2.05
C ILE A 18 -4.80 3.32 1.44
N VAL A 19 -5.40 2.44 0.65
CA VAL A 19 -6.76 2.58 0.13
C VAL A 19 -7.71 1.68 0.90
N GLU A 20 -8.93 2.16 1.09
CA GLU A 20 -10.02 1.43 1.73
C GLU A 20 -11.08 1.08 0.68
N ILE A 21 -11.41 -0.21 0.58
CA ILE A 21 -12.39 -0.74 -0.35
C ILE A 21 -13.61 -1.21 0.45
N LEU A 22 -14.76 -0.59 0.24
CA LEU A 22 -16.02 -1.05 0.80
C LEU A 22 -16.53 -2.26 0.01
N LEU A 23 -16.73 -3.38 0.71
CA LEU A 23 -17.17 -4.65 0.14
C LEU A 23 -18.68 -4.79 0.21
N ARG A 24 -19.26 -5.69 -0.61
CA ARG A 24 -20.70 -5.96 -0.65
C ARG A 24 -21.24 -6.58 0.63
N ASN A 25 -20.39 -7.23 1.43
CA ASN A 25 -20.75 -7.72 2.76
C ASN A 25 -20.70 -6.63 3.86
N GLY A 26 -20.53 -5.36 3.47
CA GLY A 26 -20.52 -4.23 4.40
C GLY A 26 -19.23 -4.07 5.19
N ARG A 27 -18.21 -4.90 4.93
CA ARG A 27 -16.88 -4.79 5.56
C ARG A 27 -15.95 -3.94 4.68
N CYS A 28 -14.84 -3.51 5.25
CA CYS A 28 -13.81 -2.76 4.53
C CYS A 28 -12.52 -3.58 4.41
N LEU A 29 -11.92 -3.55 3.21
CA LEU A 29 -10.60 -4.11 2.94
C LEU A 29 -9.59 -2.96 2.78
N LYS A 30 -8.55 -2.96 3.62
CA LYS A 30 -7.47 -1.96 3.58
C LYS A 30 -6.23 -2.56 2.92
N VAL A 31 -5.76 -1.95 1.84
CA VAL A 31 -4.60 -2.41 1.08
C VAL A 31 -3.69 -1.25 0.67
N PRO A 32 -2.39 -1.48 0.47
CA PRO A 32 -1.52 -0.51 -0.19
C PRO A 32 -2.03 -0.15 -1.58
N ALA A 33 -1.91 1.12 -1.97
CA ALA A 33 -2.32 1.64 -3.27
C ALA A 33 -1.54 1.01 -4.44
N GLU A 34 -0.37 0.44 -4.15
CA GLU A 34 0.50 -0.20 -5.14
C GLU A 34 0.10 -1.65 -5.42
N VAL A 35 -0.89 -2.21 -4.72
CA VAL A 35 -1.38 -3.57 -4.99
C VAL A 35 -2.00 -3.63 -6.38
N GLU A 36 -1.56 -4.62 -7.17
CA GLU A 36 -2.08 -4.81 -8.52
C GLU A 36 -3.57 -5.18 -8.50
N LEU A 37 -4.37 -4.49 -9.33
CA LEU A 37 -5.82 -4.71 -9.44
C LEU A 37 -6.18 -6.18 -9.73
N LYS A 38 -5.33 -6.90 -10.48
CA LYS A 38 -5.52 -8.33 -10.78
C LYS A 38 -5.54 -9.21 -9.53
N LEU A 39 -4.87 -8.79 -8.45
CA LEU A 39 -4.83 -9.48 -7.17
C LEU A 39 -6.02 -9.12 -6.28
N LEU A 40 -6.66 -7.96 -6.51
CA LEU A 40 -7.79 -7.51 -5.72
C LEU A 40 -9.04 -8.37 -5.95
N GLY A 41 -9.29 -8.80 -7.19
CA GLY A 41 -10.48 -9.61 -7.51
C GLY A 41 -10.64 -10.85 -6.63
N PRO A 42 -9.64 -11.77 -6.60
CA PRO A 42 -9.68 -12.94 -5.72
C PRO A 42 -9.76 -12.60 -4.22
N LEU A 43 -9.03 -11.57 -3.76
CA LEU A 43 -9.06 -11.16 -2.35
C LEU A 43 -10.44 -10.64 -1.93
N VAL A 44 -11.04 -9.79 -2.75
CA VAL A 44 -12.40 -9.27 -2.55
C VAL A 44 -13.39 -10.42 -2.48
N ALA A 45 -13.37 -11.34 -3.45
CA ALA A 45 -14.28 -12.49 -3.48
C ALA A 45 -14.16 -13.37 -2.22
N CYS A 46 -12.94 -13.65 -1.76
CA CYS A 46 -12.72 -14.45 -0.55
C CYS A 46 -13.24 -13.74 0.71
N VAL A 47 -13.01 -12.43 0.85
CA VAL A 47 -13.45 -11.68 2.04
C VAL A 47 -14.97 -11.46 2.02
N GLU A 48 -15.56 -11.27 0.84
CA GLU A 48 -17.01 -11.12 0.68
C GLU A 48 -17.79 -12.38 1.03
N ALA A 49 -17.20 -13.56 0.83
CA ALA A 49 -17.83 -14.85 1.12
C ALA A 49 -17.75 -15.28 2.60
N ALA A 50 -17.02 -14.55 3.44
CA ALA A 50 -16.80 -14.85 4.85
C ALA A 50 -17.82 -14.21 5.80
#